data_AF-A0A318KKV4-F1
#
_entry.id   AF-A0A318KKV4-F1
#
_cell.length_a   1.000
_cell.length_b   1.000
_cell.length_c   1.000
_cell.angle_alpha   90.00
_cell.angle_beta   90.00
_cell.angle_gamma   90.00
#
_symmetry.space_group_name_H-M   'P 1'
#
loop_
_entity.id
_entity.type
_entity.pdbx_description
1 polymer ?
#
loop_
_entity_poly.entity_id
_entity_poly.type
_entity_poly.pdbx_seq_one_letter_code
_entity_poly.pdbx_strand_id
1 'polypeptide(L)'
;MKKSTKMLSCLLVSLLMLSGCTQTPADNNNQSTDIKDGTYTASEKGYGGDVTVTLTVSSGTISDVAIEGADETKTIGQAAMPELIEQVKAAQSSEIDGVSGATMTSNAVKSAVDAAMSEAGFTVDANTVIGEDQTLTTDVVVIGMGASGSMAALSAAEAGANVIGIEMTSTLGGMGNAAQGMFAIGTTLQEERYGDDLGSDEEYWFNHYLELSNYLGNGQLIRTFVSEAKNTVEYLLDHDINVYLSKTAQQIAHFDDTIIYHRWGNTQPFVHLQEYLDQYNVDIHYNTTATKLLVNENNEVVGVECRNEDGSKLIVNAKSVIVATGGFAGNEAMMKEALGEEIYETVSVMGGSDGSGLEMMYEVGAGKGELLSMNHGVGPKSQDVQVADQLTLNSPVLWVNNLGQRFMAASLLKDTVDYSSAVLAQGGFAYTIVDQKTVDQWTDMSQANTGSWVHYWDRFGITDENGDPTIYHAPVDKETFLADFEVLTNTGDGKIVNTLEEAAAFIGCDAETLKATVAAYNQAVNDKYDPEFYTDEDSLIWTCETGPYYITKGYNAVLGSLGGVDVTNEMQVVTEHNEIIKGLYSTGNNVSGLSVAAYVNVEGTGLGFALTSGRLAGASAAEYAK
;
A
#
# COMPACT_ATOMS: atom_id res chain seq x y z
N MET A 1 -23.06 13.17 -39.64
CA MET A 1 -21.90 14.04 -39.38
C MET A 1 -21.62 14.00 -37.88
N LYS A 2 -20.76 13.07 -37.45
CA LYS A 2 -20.39 12.83 -36.06
C LYS A 2 -19.34 13.87 -35.65
N LYS A 3 -19.59 14.61 -34.58
CA LYS A 3 -18.58 15.43 -33.90
C LYS A 3 -17.95 14.56 -32.81
N SER A 4 -16.64 14.37 -32.87
CA SER A 4 -15.86 13.70 -31.83
C SER A 4 -15.62 14.65 -30.67
N THR A 5 -15.92 14.21 -29.47
CA THR A 5 -15.47 14.86 -28.24
C THR A 5 -14.46 13.91 -27.62
N LYS A 6 -13.17 14.26 -27.69
CA LYS A 6 -12.10 13.59 -26.95
C LYS A 6 -12.21 14.04 -25.50
N MET A 7 -12.37 13.11 -24.57
CA MET A 7 -12.24 13.37 -23.13
C MET A 7 -10.76 13.21 -22.80
N LEU A 8 -10.17 14.27 -22.26
CA LEU A 8 -8.75 14.40 -21.96
C LEU A 8 -8.57 14.13 -20.47
N SER A 9 -7.71 13.17 -20.14
CA SER A 9 -7.29 12.83 -18.78
C SER A 9 -6.62 14.05 -18.11
N CYS A 10 -7.06 14.38 -16.90
CA CYS A 10 -6.59 15.53 -16.14
C CYS A 10 -5.16 15.32 -15.62
N LEU A 11 -4.17 15.85 -16.35
CA LEU A 11 -2.86 16.20 -15.81
C LEU A 11 -2.91 17.68 -15.37
N LEU A 12 -2.87 17.95 -14.06
CA LEU A 12 -2.76 19.32 -13.55
C LEU A 12 -1.31 19.81 -13.71
N VAL A 13 -1.09 20.75 -14.63
CA VAL A 13 0.15 21.54 -14.73
C VAL A 13 -0.17 22.98 -14.28
N SER A 14 0.32 23.37 -13.11
CA SER A 14 0.23 24.74 -12.61
C SER A 14 1.41 25.58 -13.13
N LEU A 15 1.14 26.47 -14.08
CA LEU A 15 2.06 27.52 -14.54
C LEU A 15 2.04 28.70 -13.55
N LEU A 16 3.17 29.00 -12.89
CA LEU A 16 3.37 30.23 -12.12
C LEU A 16 4.33 31.18 -12.85
N MET A 17 3.88 32.42 -13.02
CA MET A 17 4.61 33.50 -13.69
C MET A 17 5.69 34.08 -12.75
N LEU A 18 6.95 34.07 -13.21
CA LEU A 18 8.06 34.78 -12.57
C LEU A 18 7.95 36.29 -12.83
N SER A 19 7.76 37.07 -11.77
CA SER A 19 8.03 38.52 -11.75
C SER A 19 9.29 38.75 -10.92
N GLY A 20 10.34 39.25 -11.58
CA GLY A 20 11.64 39.46 -10.96
C GLY A 20 11.65 40.60 -9.95
N CYS A 21 12.34 40.38 -8.83
CA CYS A 21 12.93 41.44 -8.01
C CYS A 21 14.41 41.12 -7.79
N THR A 22 15.25 42.01 -8.28
CA THR A 22 16.70 42.02 -8.12
C THR A 22 17.07 42.38 -6.68
N GLN A 23 17.86 41.53 -6.00
CA GLN A 23 18.65 41.93 -4.84
C GLN A 23 20.14 41.85 -5.17
N THR A 24 20.82 42.94 -4.83
CA THR A 24 22.25 43.21 -5.00
C THR A 24 23.09 42.30 -4.10
N PRO A 25 24.28 41.81 -4.52
CA PRO A 25 25.10 40.96 -3.68
C PRO A 25 25.72 41.74 -2.50
N ALA A 26 25.65 41.17 -1.31
CA ALA A 26 26.43 41.59 -0.15
C ALA A 26 27.83 40.96 -0.21
N ASP A 27 28.85 41.78 0.01
CA ASP A 27 30.27 41.40 0.10
C ASP A 27 30.53 40.47 1.30
N ASN A 28 30.88 39.20 1.04
CA ASN A 28 31.40 38.28 2.05
C ASN A 28 32.91 38.04 1.81
N ASN A 29 33.74 38.97 2.30
CA ASN A 29 35.17 38.72 2.47
C ASN A 29 35.41 38.12 3.86
N ASN A 30 35.39 36.78 3.96
CA ASN A 30 36.06 36.05 5.03
C ASN A 30 36.29 34.58 4.62
N GLN A 31 37.22 34.33 3.69
CA GLN A 31 37.69 32.97 3.41
C GLN A 31 38.70 32.53 4.48
N SER A 32 38.38 31.44 5.18
CA SER A 32 39.33 30.65 5.94
C SER A 32 40.38 30.04 4.99
N THR A 33 41.65 30.08 5.37
CA THR A 33 42.81 29.75 4.52
C THR A 33 43.24 28.27 4.55
N ASP A 34 42.38 27.35 5.02
CA ASP A 34 42.73 25.94 5.29
C ASP A 34 41.92 24.88 4.50
N ILE A 35 41.20 25.27 3.43
CA ILE A 35 40.54 24.30 2.54
C ILE A 35 41.61 23.49 1.79
N LYS A 36 41.51 22.16 1.86
CA LYS A 36 42.46 21.24 1.23
C LYS A 36 41.92 20.78 -0.12
N ASP A 37 42.74 20.95 -1.16
CA ASP A 37 42.48 20.35 -2.47
C ASP A 37 42.58 18.82 -2.37
N GLY A 38 41.67 18.11 -3.03
CA GLY A 38 41.57 16.65 -2.93
C GLY A 38 40.22 16.13 -3.38
N THR A 39 40.01 14.83 -3.18
CA THR A 39 38.72 14.17 -3.38
C THR A 39 38.22 13.67 -2.03
N TYR A 40 36.96 13.94 -1.73
CA TYR A 40 36.34 13.68 -0.44
C TYR A 40 35.02 12.97 -0.67
N THR A 41 34.79 11.88 0.05
CA THR A 41 33.64 11.00 -0.18
C THR A 41 32.96 10.69 1.14
N ALA A 42 31.64 10.86 1.15
CA ALA A 42 30.79 10.47 2.28
C ALA A 42 29.53 9.79 1.76
N SER A 43 28.95 8.94 2.59
CA SER A 43 27.73 8.18 2.27
C SER A 43 26.72 8.35 3.39
N GLU A 44 25.47 8.58 3.02
CA GLU A 44 24.35 8.75 3.94
C GLU A 44 23.16 7.91 3.48
N LYS A 45 22.21 7.65 4.39
CA LYS A 45 21.06 6.80 4.07
C LYS A 45 20.00 7.56 3.28
N GLY A 46 19.80 7.17 2.01
CA GLY A 46 18.72 7.63 1.15
C GLY A 46 17.45 6.76 1.26
N TYR A 47 16.53 6.94 0.32
CA TYR A 47 15.24 6.21 0.30
C TYR A 47 15.40 4.74 -0.05
N GLY A 48 16.17 4.43 -1.09
CA GLY A 48 16.35 3.08 -1.61
C GLY A 48 17.65 2.41 -1.15
N GLY A 49 18.59 3.18 -0.61
CA GLY A 49 19.85 2.64 -0.10
C GLY A 49 20.81 3.73 0.30
N ASP A 50 22.11 3.44 0.24
CA ASP A 50 23.13 4.42 0.59
C ASP A 50 23.36 5.36 -0.60
N VAL A 51 23.31 6.67 -0.34
CA VAL A 51 23.65 7.71 -1.31
C VAL A 51 25.05 8.22 -1.00
N THR A 52 25.96 8.00 -1.94
CA THR A 52 27.37 8.35 -1.81
C THR A 52 27.66 9.60 -2.64
N VAL A 53 28.19 10.63 -1.99
CA VAL A 53 28.63 11.87 -2.64
C VAL A 53 30.14 11.91 -2.64
N THR A 54 30.73 12.20 -3.80
CA THR A 54 32.15 12.46 -3.96
C THR A 54 32.37 13.88 -4.48
N LEU A 55 33.06 14.70 -3.70
CA LEU A 55 33.46 16.06 -4.03
C LEU A 55 34.91 16.09 -4.50
N THR A 56 35.18 16.78 -5.60
CA THR A 56 36.56 17.15 -5.99
C THR A 56 36.78 18.63 -5.71
N VAL A 57 37.81 18.93 -4.93
CA VAL A 57 38.18 20.28 -4.51
C VAL A 57 39.47 20.67 -5.21
N SER A 58 39.46 21.82 -5.89
CA SER A 58 40.62 22.37 -6.58
C SER A 58 40.69 23.88 -6.40
N SER A 59 41.87 24.38 -6.02
CA SER A 59 42.09 25.78 -5.68
C SER A 59 41.12 26.30 -4.59
N GLY A 60 40.77 25.44 -3.63
CA GLY A 60 39.85 25.77 -2.53
C GLY A 60 38.38 25.91 -2.91
N THR A 61 37.96 25.38 -4.07
CA THR A 61 36.55 25.36 -4.54
C THR A 61 36.14 23.97 -5.00
N ILE A 62 34.86 23.62 -4.90
CA ILE A 62 34.31 22.38 -5.42
C ILE A 62 34.30 22.47 -6.95
N SER A 63 35.21 21.75 -7.59
CA SER A 63 35.37 21.70 -9.04
C SER A 63 34.51 20.61 -9.68
N ASP A 64 34.19 19.54 -8.93
CA ASP A 64 33.30 18.49 -9.40
C ASP A 64 32.52 17.80 -8.27
N VAL A 65 31.35 17.27 -8.62
CA VAL A 65 30.44 16.55 -7.70
C VAL A 65 29.93 15.32 -8.44
N ALA A 66 30.10 14.15 -7.83
CA ALA A 66 29.50 12.90 -8.26
C ALA A 66 28.57 12.37 -7.16
N ILE A 67 27.38 11.92 -7.54
CA ILE A 67 26.41 11.30 -6.65
C ILE A 67 26.10 9.91 -7.18
N GLU A 68 26.25 8.91 -6.32
CA GLU A 68 25.93 7.51 -6.59
C GLU A 68 24.85 7.04 -5.61
N GLY A 69 23.80 6.40 -6.11
CA GLY A 69 22.77 5.78 -5.30
C GLY A 69 22.03 4.75 -6.14
N ALA A 70 22.71 3.64 -6.42
CA ALA A 70 22.23 2.62 -7.36
C ALA A 70 20.89 2.00 -6.92
N ASP A 71 20.65 1.99 -5.61
CA ASP A 71 19.45 1.42 -5.02
C ASP A 71 18.31 2.44 -4.87
N GLU A 72 18.58 3.74 -5.13
CA GLU A 72 17.52 4.76 -5.16
C GLU A 72 16.50 4.50 -6.29
N THR A 73 15.27 4.98 -6.10
CA THR A 73 14.21 4.81 -7.10
C THR A 73 14.59 5.49 -8.42
N LYS A 74 14.53 4.74 -9.53
CA LYS A 74 14.98 5.22 -10.84
C LYS A 74 14.25 6.47 -11.34
N THR A 75 12.94 6.57 -11.06
CA THR A 75 12.07 7.65 -11.56
C THR A 75 12.04 8.87 -10.66
N ILE A 76 12.53 8.78 -9.42
CA ILE A 76 12.42 9.83 -8.41
C ILE A 76 13.80 10.12 -7.82
N GLY A 77 14.37 9.21 -7.02
CA GLY A 77 15.65 9.41 -6.35
C GLY A 77 16.82 9.56 -7.31
N GLN A 78 17.00 8.64 -8.26
CA GLN A 78 18.06 8.75 -9.28
C GLN A 78 17.79 9.89 -10.27
N ALA A 79 16.52 10.17 -10.56
CA ALA A 79 16.13 11.28 -11.45
C ALA A 79 16.45 12.66 -10.86
N ALA A 80 16.49 12.78 -9.52
CA ALA A 80 16.84 14.01 -8.81
C ALA A 80 18.36 14.29 -8.77
N MET A 81 19.20 13.26 -8.87
CA MET A 81 20.66 13.40 -8.69
C MET A 81 21.33 14.40 -9.65
N PRO A 82 21.00 14.45 -10.96
CA PRO A 82 21.61 15.45 -11.85
C PRO A 82 21.31 16.89 -11.44
N GLU A 83 20.10 17.15 -10.94
CA GLU A 83 19.73 18.49 -10.46
C GLU A 83 20.50 18.84 -9.18
N LEU A 84 20.56 17.92 -8.23
CA LEU A 84 21.30 18.10 -6.97
C LEU A 84 22.80 18.33 -7.21
N ILE A 85 23.42 17.61 -8.17
CA ILE A 85 24.82 17.85 -8.58
C ILE A 85 25.03 19.30 -9.01
N GLU A 86 24.16 19.82 -9.89
CA GLU A 86 24.27 21.19 -10.39
C GLU A 86 24.04 22.21 -9.27
N GLN A 87 23.09 21.95 -8.36
CA GLN A 87 22.84 22.82 -7.21
C GLN A 87 24.04 22.89 -6.26
N VAL A 88 24.68 21.77 -5.92
CA VAL A 88 25.88 21.74 -5.06
C VAL A 88 27.04 22.49 -5.72
N LYS A 89 27.27 22.26 -7.03
CA LYS A 89 28.34 22.95 -7.77
C LYS A 89 28.07 24.46 -7.84
N ALA A 90 26.84 24.88 -8.01
CA ALA A 90 26.46 26.29 -8.06
C ALA A 90 26.57 26.96 -6.69
N ALA A 91 26.07 26.31 -5.64
CA ALA A 91 26.01 26.85 -4.29
C ALA A 91 27.37 26.87 -3.60
N GLN A 92 28.27 25.94 -3.96
CA GLN A 92 29.52 25.68 -3.24
C GLN A 92 29.25 25.37 -1.75
N SER A 93 28.10 24.76 -1.46
CA SER A 93 27.59 24.40 -0.14
C SER A 93 26.62 23.23 -0.23
N SER A 94 26.32 22.62 0.91
CA SER A 94 25.23 21.67 1.13
C SER A 94 23.84 22.32 1.20
N GLU A 95 23.78 23.64 1.42
CA GLU A 95 22.55 24.45 1.44
C GLU A 95 21.93 24.58 0.03
N ILE A 96 21.30 23.49 -0.42
CA ILE A 96 20.62 23.35 -1.71
C ILE A 96 19.13 23.05 -1.49
N ASP A 97 18.30 23.28 -2.50
CA ASP A 97 16.88 22.97 -2.44
C ASP A 97 16.63 21.46 -2.56
N GLY A 98 15.62 20.96 -1.86
CA GLY A 98 15.17 19.58 -2.04
C GLY A 98 14.43 19.42 -3.37
N VAL A 99 14.63 18.29 -4.05
CA VAL A 99 13.85 17.97 -5.25
C VAL A 99 12.50 17.38 -4.82
N SER A 100 11.41 17.99 -5.29
CA SER A 100 10.05 17.58 -4.94
C SER A 100 9.80 16.10 -5.27
N GLY A 101 9.29 15.34 -4.29
CA GLY A 101 9.09 13.89 -4.39
C GLY A 101 10.33 13.04 -4.08
N ALA A 102 11.53 13.63 -4.05
CA ALA A 102 12.79 12.96 -3.72
C ALA A 102 13.39 13.50 -2.40
N THR A 103 12.55 13.79 -1.41
CA THR A 103 12.95 14.46 -0.17
C THR A 103 14.03 13.69 0.60
N MET A 104 13.85 12.38 0.78
CA MET A 104 14.84 11.54 1.48
C MET A 104 16.19 11.48 0.74
N THR A 105 16.17 11.27 -0.58
CA THR A 105 17.38 11.31 -1.41
C THR A 105 18.06 12.66 -1.34
N SER A 106 17.28 13.75 -1.40
CA SER A 106 17.79 15.12 -1.32
C SER A 106 18.46 15.40 0.02
N ASN A 107 17.87 14.95 1.12
CA ASN A 107 18.43 15.12 2.46
C ASN A 107 19.70 14.28 2.65
N ALA A 108 19.72 13.03 2.16
CA ALA A 108 20.92 12.20 2.17
C ALA A 108 22.07 12.85 1.39
N VAL A 109 21.80 13.44 0.22
CA VAL A 109 22.79 14.20 -0.54
C VAL A 109 23.29 15.41 0.26
N LYS A 110 22.40 16.22 0.86
CA LYS A 110 22.80 17.39 1.68
C LYS A 110 23.76 16.97 2.80
N SER A 111 23.39 15.95 3.57
CA SER A 111 24.21 15.45 4.68
C SER A 111 25.55 14.84 4.21
N ALA A 112 25.56 14.12 3.08
CA ALA A 112 26.79 13.57 2.52
C ALA A 112 27.71 14.67 1.95
N VAL A 113 27.14 15.72 1.34
CA VAL A 113 27.90 16.92 0.91
C VAL A 113 28.52 17.60 2.13
N ASP A 114 27.76 17.80 3.21
CA ASP A 114 28.27 18.40 4.45
C ASP A 114 29.46 17.63 5.03
N ALA A 115 29.34 16.31 5.13
CA ALA A 115 30.39 15.45 5.65
C ALA A 115 31.66 15.53 4.77
N ALA A 116 31.52 15.46 3.44
CA ALA A 116 32.64 15.57 2.51
C ALA A 116 33.28 16.98 2.52
N MET A 117 32.48 18.04 2.63
CA MET A 117 32.98 19.42 2.76
C MET A 117 33.71 19.65 4.07
N SER A 118 33.22 19.08 5.18
CA SER A 118 33.90 19.15 6.48
C SER A 118 35.26 18.45 6.44
N GLU A 119 35.38 17.30 5.76
CA GLU A 119 36.67 16.61 5.60
C GLU A 119 37.67 17.43 4.76
N ALA A 120 37.16 18.13 3.74
CA ALA A 120 37.94 19.05 2.91
C ALA A 120 38.37 20.35 3.62
N GLY A 121 37.91 20.59 4.84
CA GLY A 121 38.25 21.79 5.61
C GLY A 121 37.51 23.04 5.17
N PHE A 122 36.39 22.90 4.45
CA PHE A 122 35.43 24.00 4.32
C PHE A 122 34.97 24.39 5.72
N THR A 123 34.86 25.69 5.95
CA THR A 123 34.09 26.17 7.09
C THR A 123 32.64 25.95 6.68
N VAL A 124 32.15 24.74 6.92
CA VAL A 124 30.72 24.49 6.90
C VAL A 124 30.19 25.40 7.98
N ASP A 125 29.50 26.48 7.59
CA ASP A 125 28.67 27.19 8.55
C ASP A 125 27.73 26.10 9.07
N ALA A 126 28.00 25.56 10.25
CA ALA A 126 27.22 24.52 10.93
C ALA A 126 25.84 25.06 11.37
N ASN A 127 25.37 26.09 10.68
CA ASN A 127 24.05 26.62 10.72
C ASN A 127 23.39 26.30 9.37
N THR A 128 23.24 25.01 9.05
CA THR A 128 21.87 24.61 8.73
C THR A 128 21.07 25.19 9.88
N VAL A 129 20.20 26.15 9.61
CA VAL A 129 19.40 26.76 10.67
C VAL A 129 18.42 25.65 11.10
N ILE A 130 18.92 24.75 11.96
CA ILE A 130 18.11 23.80 12.69
C ILE A 130 17.15 24.68 13.46
N GLY A 131 15.85 24.47 13.24
CA GLY A 131 14.83 25.17 13.99
C GLY A 131 15.07 25.04 15.50
N GLU A 132 14.48 25.93 16.28
CA GLU A 132 14.59 25.79 17.73
C GLU A 132 13.89 24.52 18.19
N ASP A 133 14.57 23.74 19.05
CA ASP A 133 13.97 22.58 19.71
C ASP A 133 12.72 23.01 20.49
N GLN A 134 11.65 22.23 20.36
CA GLN A 134 10.37 22.50 21.02
C GLN A 134 10.00 21.39 21.99
N THR A 135 9.29 21.77 23.04
CA THR A 135 8.65 20.84 23.96
C THR A 135 7.20 21.25 24.14
N LEU A 136 6.29 20.39 23.72
CA LEU A 136 4.85 20.55 23.87
C LEU A 136 4.31 19.59 24.93
N THR A 137 3.09 19.84 25.37
CA THR A 137 2.38 18.96 26.30
C THR A 137 0.93 18.87 25.86
N THR A 138 0.39 17.66 25.88
CA THR A 138 -0.99 17.36 25.47
C THR A 138 -1.57 16.26 26.34
N ASP A 139 -2.88 15.99 26.22
CA ASP A 139 -3.49 14.85 26.89
C ASP A 139 -3.21 13.56 26.09
N VAL A 140 -3.46 13.62 24.78
CA VAL A 140 -3.23 12.51 23.83
C VAL A 140 -2.34 12.98 22.69
N VAL A 141 -1.35 12.18 22.32
CA VAL A 141 -0.60 12.35 21.06
C VAL A 141 -0.88 11.17 20.14
N VAL A 142 -1.14 11.46 18.86
CA VAL A 142 -1.41 10.46 17.82
C VAL A 142 -0.30 10.51 16.77
N ILE A 143 0.33 9.37 16.50
CA ILE A 143 1.45 9.24 15.58
C ILE A 143 0.98 8.55 14.30
N GLY A 144 1.09 9.24 13.17
CA GLY A 144 0.53 8.85 11.89
C GLY A 144 -0.91 9.33 11.75
N MET A 145 -1.18 10.17 10.75
CA MET A 145 -2.48 10.78 10.50
C MET A 145 -3.15 10.19 9.25
N GLY A 146 -3.00 8.86 9.10
CA GLY A 146 -3.72 8.05 8.12
C GLY A 146 -5.19 7.81 8.52
N ALA A 147 -5.84 6.83 7.89
CA ALA A 147 -7.25 6.46 8.18
C ALA A 147 -7.54 6.26 9.67
N SER A 148 -6.77 5.40 10.34
CA SER A 148 -6.97 5.11 11.76
C SER A 148 -6.58 6.27 12.68
N GLY A 149 -5.44 6.92 12.41
CA GLY A 149 -4.92 7.98 13.26
C GLY A 149 -5.77 9.25 13.25
N SER A 150 -6.24 9.67 12.07
CA SER A 150 -7.15 10.82 11.96
C SER A 150 -8.50 10.57 12.68
N MET A 151 -9.04 9.36 12.58
CA MET A 151 -10.22 8.95 13.36
C MET A 151 -9.96 8.91 14.87
N ALA A 152 -8.77 8.42 15.29
CA ALA A 152 -8.39 8.39 16.69
C ALA A 152 -8.24 9.81 17.27
N ALA A 153 -7.61 10.72 16.52
CA ALA A 153 -7.43 12.10 16.92
C ALA A 153 -8.78 12.82 17.09
N LEU A 154 -9.69 12.66 16.12
CA LEU A 154 -11.03 13.24 16.20
C LEU A 154 -11.79 12.67 17.41
N SER A 155 -11.86 11.35 17.55
CA SER A 155 -12.60 10.73 18.66
C SER A 155 -12.03 11.09 20.04
N ALA A 156 -10.70 11.26 20.17
CA ALA A 156 -10.08 11.71 21.41
C ALA A 156 -10.43 13.18 21.73
N ALA A 157 -10.40 14.05 20.72
CA ALA A 157 -10.73 15.46 20.88
C ALA A 157 -12.21 15.66 21.26
N GLU A 158 -13.12 14.91 20.64
CA GLU A 158 -14.55 14.92 21.01
C GLU A 158 -14.81 14.41 22.43
N ALA A 159 -13.97 13.48 22.91
CA ALA A 159 -13.99 13.02 24.31
C ALA A 159 -13.43 14.05 25.30
N GLY A 160 -12.97 15.22 24.80
CA GLY A 160 -12.52 16.37 25.58
C GLY A 160 -11.02 16.42 25.84
N ALA A 161 -10.22 15.57 25.19
CA ALA A 161 -8.77 15.62 25.29
C ALA A 161 -8.19 16.75 24.43
N ASN A 162 -7.11 17.39 24.90
CA ASN A 162 -6.23 18.12 23.99
C ASN A 162 -5.43 17.08 23.18
N VAL A 163 -5.34 17.29 21.86
CA VAL A 163 -4.73 16.32 20.95
C VAL A 163 -3.67 16.98 20.09
N ILE A 164 -2.49 16.34 20.02
CA ILE A 164 -1.46 16.65 19.03
C ILE A 164 -1.36 15.47 18.06
N GLY A 165 -1.43 15.74 16.76
CA GLY A 165 -1.16 14.76 15.70
C GLY A 165 0.26 14.94 15.16
N ILE A 166 0.96 13.85 14.88
CA ILE A 166 2.28 13.83 14.24
C ILE A 166 2.16 13.10 12.91
N GLU A 167 2.51 13.77 11.80
CA GLU A 167 2.45 13.21 10.45
C GLU A 167 3.76 13.48 9.71
N MET A 168 4.39 12.42 9.22
CA MET A 168 5.68 12.55 8.54
C MET A 168 5.55 13.12 7.13
N THR A 169 4.37 13.01 6.51
CA THR A 169 4.07 13.57 5.20
C THR A 169 3.44 14.96 5.31
N SER A 170 3.19 15.59 4.17
CA SER A 170 2.55 16.91 4.10
C SER A 170 1.02 16.86 3.99
N THR A 171 0.42 15.66 4.06
CA THR A 171 -1.02 15.47 3.80
C THR A 171 -1.66 14.41 4.71
N LEU A 172 -2.95 14.58 5.00
CA LEU A 172 -3.74 13.61 5.77
C LEU A 172 -4.09 12.35 4.94
N GLY A 173 -4.30 11.23 5.64
CA GLY A 173 -5.04 10.08 5.14
C GLY A 173 -4.20 8.88 4.74
N GLY A 174 -2.93 9.06 4.38
CA GLY A 174 -2.02 7.97 4.01
C GLY A 174 -2.66 6.99 3.01
N MET A 175 -2.47 5.69 3.22
CA MET A 175 -3.10 4.63 2.39
C MET A 175 -4.63 4.62 2.47
N GLY A 176 -5.24 5.30 3.44
CA GLY A 176 -6.68 5.50 3.50
C GLY A 176 -7.22 6.22 2.26
N ASN A 177 -6.43 7.11 1.63
CA ASN A 177 -6.81 7.80 0.39
C ASN A 177 -6.93 6.84 -0.82
N ALA A 178 -6.28 5.68 -0.76
CA ALA A 178 -6.35 4.67 -1.83
C ALA A 178 -7.43 3.61 -1.57
N ALA A 179 -7.93 3.52 -0.33
CA ALA A 179 -8.98 2.58 0.04
C ALA A 179 -10.34 3.04 -0.49
N GLN A 180 -11.20 2.10 -0.87
CA GLN A 180 -12.47 2.42 -1.50
C GLN A 180 -13.69 2.33 -0.55
N GLY A 181 -13.58 1.61 0.55
CA GLY A 181 -14.70 1.41 1.48
C GLY A 181 -14.35 0.52 2.68
N MET A 182 -15.29 0.45 3.60
CA MET A 182 -15.18 -0.31 4.84
C MET A 182 -16.25 -1.39 5.00
N PHE A 183 -15.87 -2.47 5.68
CA PHE A 183 -16.80 -3.47 6.19
C PHE A 183 -17.69 -2.87 7.29
N ALA A 184 -18.99 -3.15 7.26
CA ALA A 184 -19.89 -3.08 8.42
C ALA A 184 -21.15 -3.94 8.20
N ILE A 185 -21.77 -4.39 9.29
CA ILE A 185 -23.05 -5.11 9.29
C ILE A 185 -24.02 -4.50 10.32
N GLY A 186 -25.29 -4.36 9.93
CA GLY A 186 -26.36 -3.78 10.75
C GLY A 186 -26.37 -2.26 10.78
N THR A 187 -25.97 -1.58 9.69
CA THR A 187 -26.02 -0.12 9.57
C THR A 187 -27.42 0.38 9.21
N THR A 188 -27.68 1.67 9.44
CA THR A 188 -28.93 2.31 8.99
C THR A 188 -29.12 2.21 7.46
N LEU A 189 -28.04 2.31 6.69
CA LEU A 189 -28.06 2.13 5.23
C LEU A 189 -28.47 0.72 4.79
N GLN A 190 -28.11 -0.30 5.57
CA GLN A 190 -28.54 -1.68 5.35
C GLN A 190 -29.99 -1.89 5.80
N GLU A 191 -30.41 -1.32 6.93
CA GLU A 191 -31.80 -1.34 7.39
C GLU A 191 -32.74 -0.68 6.36
N GLU A 192 -32.34 0.45 5.76
CA GLU A 192 -33.11 1.11 4.70
C GLU A 192 -33.27 0.25 3.45
N ARG A 193 -32.25 -0.54 3.12
CA ARG A 193 -32.26 -1.41 1.93
C ARG A 193 -33.01 -2.71 2.15
N TYR A 194 -32.78 -3.38 3.28
CA TYR A 194 -33.22 -4.75 3.51
C TYR A 194 -34.35 -4.86 4.54
N GLY A 195 -34.52 -3.87 5.42
CA GLY A 195 -35.44 -3.97 6.55
C GLY A 195 -35.13 -5.21 7.40
N ASP A 196 -36.15 -6.03 7.66
CA ASP A 196 -36.03 -7.28 8.43
C ASP A 196 -35.31 -8.41 7.66
N ASP A 197 -35.01 -8.23 6.37
CA ASP A 197 -34.44 -9.25 5.47
C ASP A 197 -32.91 -9.10 5.27
N LEU A 198 -32.18 -8.59 6.26
CA LEU A 198 -30.72 -8.29 6.16
C LEU A 198 -29.85 -9.50 5.77
N GLY A 199 -30.33 -10.74 5.87
CA GLY A 199 -29.66 -11.93 5.34
C GLY A 199 -28.50 -12.47 6.19
N SER A 200 -27.78 -11.61 6.91
CA SER A 200 -26.74 -11.98 7.89
C SER A 200 -26.72 -11.00 9.07
N ASP A 201 -26.03 -11.37 10.15
CA ASP A 201 -25.93 -10.58 11.38
C ASP A 201 -24.52 -10.62 11.99
N GLU A 202 -24.34 -9.95 13.14
CA GLU A 202 -23.07 -9.93 13.86
C GLU A 202 -22.56 -11.33 14.24
N GLU A 203 -23.45 -12.28 14.57
CA GLU A 203 -23.06 -13.63 14.97
C GLU A 203 -22.46 -14.40 13.78
N TYR A 204 -23.12 -14.32 12.62
CA TYR A 204 -22.61 -14.89 11.37
C TYR A 204 -21.20 -14.36 11.06
N TRP A 205 -21.04 -13.04 10.99
CA TRP A 205 -19.75 -12.44 10.61
C TRP A 205 -18.66 -12.69 11.64
N PHE A 206 -18.98 -12.68 12.94
CA PHE A 206 -18.03 -13.06 13.98
C PHE A 206 -17.51 -14.48 13.78
N ASN A 207 -18.40 -15.46 13.59
CA ASN A 207 -18.02 -16.85 13.35
C ASN A 207 -17.25 -17.00 12.03
N HIS A 208 -17.65 -16.26 10.99
CA HIS A 208 -16.98 -16.29 9.69
C HIS A 208 -15.52 -15.81 9.77
N TYR A 209 -15.24 -14.69 10.45
CA TYR A 209 -13.85 -14.24 10.68
C TYR A 209 -13.02 -15.25 11.48
N LEU A 210 -13.63 -15.92 12.47
CA LEU A 210 -12.94 -16.99 13.21
C LEU A 210 -12.62 -18.19 12.32
N GLU A 211 -13.55 -18.60 11.45
CA GLU A 211 -13.32 -19.69 10.51
C GLU A 211 -12.21 -19.35 9.51
N LEU A 212 -12.24 -18.15 8.92
CA LEU A 212 -11.21 -17.69 7.97
C LEU A 212 -9.81 -17.61 8.60
N SER A 213 -9.72 -17.27 9.88
CA SER A 213 -8.45 -17.25 10.63
C SER A 213 -8.09 -18.60 11.27
N ASN A 214 -8.80 -19.69 10.95
CA ASN A 214 -8.63 -21.00 11.58
C ASN A 214 -8.67 -20.96 13.12
N TYR A 215 -9.48 -20.06 13.69
CA TYR A 215 -9.60 -19.81 15.13
C TYR A 215 -8.31 -19.34 15.82
N LEU A 216 -7.32 -18.87 15.04
CA LEU A 216 -6.08 -18.31 15.57
C LEU A 216 -6.18 -16.80 15.83
N GLY A 217 -7.17 -16.13 15.23
CA GLY A 217 -7.41 -14.71 15.43
C GLY A 217 -7.77 -14.34 16.87
N ASN A 218 -7.56 -13.08 17.23
CA ASN A 218 -7.94 -12.52 18.52
C ASN A 218 -9.47 -12.37 18.58
N GLY A 219 -10.15 -13.37 19.14
CA GLY A 219 -11.61 -13.41 19.16
C GLY A 219 -12.28 -12.21 19.84
N GLN A 220 -11.67 -11.62 20.87
CA GLN A 220 -12.25 -10.44 21.52
C GLN A 220 -12.11 -9.20 20.64
N LEU A 221 -10.97 -9.04 19.96
CA LEU A 221 -10.75 -7.98 18.97
C LEU A 221 -11.72 -8.10 17.79
N ILE A 222 -11.85 -9.31 17.22
CA ILE A 222 -12.78 -9.61 16.12
C ILE A 222 -14.22 -9.31 16.54
N ARG A 223 -14.64 -9.77 17.72
CA ARG A 223 -15.99 -9.52 18.24
C ARG A 223 -16.30 -8.03 18.34
N THR A 224 -15.36 -7.26 18.90
CA THR A 224 -15.49 -5.80 19.03
C THR A 224 -15.56 -5.14 17.66
N PHE A 225 -14.67 -5.48 16.73
CA PHE A 225 -14.65 -4.91 15.39
C PHE A 225 -15.99 -5.13 14.67
N VAL A 226 -16.49 -6.37 14.65
CA VAL A 226 -17.76 -6.71 13.99
C VAL A 226 -18.94 -5.94 14.58
N SER A 227 -19.03 -5.77 15.91
CA SER A 227 -20.11 -4.96 16.52
C SER A 227 -19.97 -3.45 16.27
N GLU A 228 -18.74 -2.93 16.28
CA GLU A 228 -18.50 -1.49 16.32
C GLU A 228 -18.39 -0.86 14.93
N ALA A 229 -18.19 -1.67 13.89
CA ALA A 229 -18.08 -1.19 12.52
C ALA A 229 -19.31 -0.38 12.08
N LYS A 230 -20.53 -0.81 12.46
CA LYS A 230 -21.75 -0.04 12.17
C LYS A 230 -21.76 1.32 12.84
N ASN A 231 -21.36 1.39 14.11
CA ASN A 231 -21.30 2.64 14.85
C ASN A 231 -20.27 3.59 14.25
N THR A 232 -19.20 3.05 13.66
CA THR A 232 -18.23 3.85 12.90
C THR A 232 -18.83 4.38 11.60
N VAL A 233 -19.65 3.61 10.88
CA VAL A 233 -20.41 4.12 9.71
C VAL A 233 -21.34 5.25 10.11
N GLU A 234 -22.14 5.08 11.17
CA GLU A 234 -23.03 6.14 11.66
C GLU A 234 -22.24 7.37 12.10
N TYR A 235 -21.11 7.16 12.78
CA TYR A 235 -20.22 8.25 13.19
C TYR A 235 -19.70 9.05 11.98
N LEU A 236 -19.30 8.40 10.89
CA LEU A 236 -18.87 9.08 9.67
C LEU A 236 -20.02 9.89 9.04
N LEU A 237 -21.24 9.33 9.00
CA LEU A 237 -22.43 10.02 8.48
C LEU A 237 -22.81 11.25 9.33
N ASP A 238 -22.74 11.14 10.65
CA ASP A 238 -22.98 12.25 11.58
C ASP A 238 -21.97 13.41 11.42
N HIS A 239 -20.81 13.12 10.83
CA HIS A 239 -19.74 14.07 10.53
C HIS A 239 -19.67 14.45 9.04
N ASP A 240 -20.74 14.26 8.26
CA ASP A 240 -20.75 14.56 6.81
C ASP A 240 -19.58 13.90 6.02
N ILE A 241 -18.88 12.91 6.60
CA ILE A 241 -17.85 12.09 5.95
C ILE A 241 -18.59 10.96 5.25
N ASN A 242 -19.24 11.33 4.16
CA ASN A 242 -20.23 10.49 3.51
C ASN A 242 -19.68 9.14 3.07
N VAL A 243 -20.44 8.09 3.38
CA VAL A 243 -20.32 6.74 2.84
C VAL A 243 -21.66 6.30 2.25
N TYR A 244 -21.62 5.39 1.29
CA TYR A 244 -22.82 4.74 0.77
C TYR A 244 -22.64 3.23 0.73
N LEU A 245 -23.75 2.49 0.87
CA LEU A 245 -23.74 1.04 0.75
C LEU A 245 -23.64 0.63 -0.73
N SER A 246 -22.62 -0.15 -1.09
CA SER A 246 -22.41 -0.65 -2.46
C SER A 246 -23.67 -1.30 -3.01
N LYS A 247 -23.96 -1.22 -4.32
CA LYS A 247 -25.18 -1.87 -4.88
C LYS A 247 -25.04 -3.39 -4.95
N THR A 248 -23.86 -3.85 -5.31
CA THR A 248 -23.46 -5.25 -5.41
C THR A 248 -22.17 -5.45 -4.64
N ALA A 249 -21.84 -6.70 -4.31
CA ALA A 249 -20.51 -7.00 -3.80
C ALA A 249 -19.49 -6.66 -4.89
N GLN A 250 -18.27 -6.36 -4.48
CA GLN A 250 -17.23 -6.03 -5.43
C GLN A 250 -16.55 -7.26 -5.98
N GLN A 251 -16.59 -8.41 -5.31
CA GLN A 251 -16.03 -9.68 -5.79
C GLN A 251 -17.12 -10.74 -5.98
N ILE A 252 -16.94 -11.63 -6.96
CA ILE A 252 -17.97 -12.60 -7.37
C ILE A 252 -18.22 -13.65 -6.29
N ALA A 253 -17.17 -14.02 -5.55
CA ALA A 253 -17.29 -14.95 -4.44
C ALA A 253 -18.28 -14.48 -3.37
N HIS A 254 -18.59 -13.18 -3.31
CA HIS A 254 -19.44 -12.56 -2.29
C HIS A 254 -20.85 -12.21 -2.78
N PHE A 255 -21.25 -12.63 -3.99
CA PHE A 255 -22.56 -12.23 -4.54
C PHE A 255 -23.77 -12.82 -3.83
N ASP A 256 -23.58 -13.97 -3.20
CA ASP A 256 -24.63 -14.63 -2.43
C ASP A 256 -24.67 -14.12 -0.97
N ASP A 257 -23.72 -13.26 -0.59
CA ASP A 257 -23.64 -12.68 0.74
C ASP A 257 -24.47 -11.39 0.87
N THR A 258 -24.75 -11.03 2.12
CA THR A 258 -25.25 -9.69 2.44
C THR A 258 -24.21 -8.66 2.04
N ILE A 259 -24.63 -7.61 1.33
CA ILE A 259 -23.73 -6.51 1.02
C ILE A 259 -23.28 -5.81 2.31
N ILE A 260 -21.98 -5.89 2.60
CA ILE A 260 -21.33 -5.29 3.79
C ILE A 260 -20.40 -4.11 3.47
N TYR A 261 -20.19 -3.81 2.19
CA TYR A 261 -19.19 -2.86 1.75
C TYR A 261 -19.73 -1.42 1.64
N HIS A 262 -19.32 -0.57 2.57
CA HIS A 262 -19.68 0.85 2.67
C HIS A 262 -18.57 1.72 2.08
N ARG A 263 -18.80 2.25 0.88
CA ARG A 263 -17.78 2.96 0.09
C ARG A 263 -17.80 4.45 0.35
N TRP A 264 -16.66 5.11 0.14
CA TRP A 264 -16.58 6.56 0.20
C TRP A 264 -17.57 7.20 -0.77
N GLY A 265 -18.46 8.06 -0.26
CA GLY A 265 -19.41 8.83 -1.07
C GLY A 265 -18.86 10.17 -1.54
N ASN A 266 -17.67 10.57 -1.07
CA ASN A 266 -16.96 11.76 -1.48
C ASN A 266 -15.64 11.37 -2.17
N THR A 267 -15.11 12.24 -3.02
CA THR A 267 -13.85 11.97 -3.74
C THR A 267 -12.60 12.26 -2.91
N GLN A 268 -12.76 12.87 -1.72
CA GLN A 268 -11.67 13.30 -0.83
C GLN A 268 -12.11 13.21 0.66
N PRO A 269 -12.23 12.00 1.23
CA PRO A 269 -12.76 11.80 2.58
C PRO A 269 -11.91 12.47 3.66
N PHE A 270 -10.60 12.50 3.47
CA PHE A 270 -9.65 13.08 4.41
C PHE A 270 -9.63 14.60 4.42
N VAL A 271 -10.10 15.26 3.35
CA VAL A 271 -10.33 16.71 3.39
C VAL A 271 -11.49 17.04 4.32
N HIS A 272 -12.56 16.26 4.29
CA HIS A 272 -13.71 16.46 5.19
C HIS A 272 -13.32 16.13 6.63
N LEU A 273 -12.57 15.04 6.85
CA LEU A 273 -12.07 14.70 8.18
C LEU A 273 -11.13 15.80 8.74
N GLN A 274 -10.33 16.45 7.89
CA GLN A 274 -9.52 17.61 8.30
C GLN A 274 -10.38 18.76 8.83
N GLU A 275 -11.51 19.07 8.20
CA GLU A 275 -12.40 20.15 8.64
C GLU A 275 -12.90 19.94 10.08
N TYR A 276 -13.19 18.68 10.45
CA TYR A 276 -13.59 18.34 11.82
C TYR A 276 -12.41 18.35 12.81
N LEU A 277 -11.24 17.87 12.40
CA LEU A 277 -10.02 17.97 13.21
C LEU A 277 -9.71 19.45 13.54
N ASP A 278 -9.85 20.34 12.56
CA ASP A 278 -9.68 21.79 12.73
C ASP A 278 -10.76 22.37 13.66
N GLN A 279 -12.03 21.97 13.52
CA GLN A 279 -13.13 22.41 14.37
C GLN A 279 -12.89 22.07 15.85
N TYR A 280 -12.30 20.90 16.12
CA TYR A 280 -11.96 20.46 17.47
C TYR A 280 -10.57 20.93 17.95
N ASN A 281 -9.88 21.75 17.16
CA ASN A 281 -8.54 22.30 17.47
C ASN A 281 -7.49 21.20 17.72
N VAL A 282 -7.52 20.12 16.93
CA VAL A 282 -6.42 19.15 16.90
C VAL A 282 -5.20 19.81 16.27
N ASP A 283 -4.09 19.85 16.99
CA ASP A 283 -2.84 20.47 16.52
C ASP A 283 -1.99 19.42 15.76
N ILE A 284 -1.98 19.49 14.43
CA ILE A 284 -1.28 18.51 13.59
C ILE A 284 0.05 19.09 13.10
N HIS A 285 1.14 18.38 13.42
CA HIS A 285 2.50 18.68 12.98
C HIS A 285 2.83 17.79 11.77
N TYR A 286 2.74 18.37 10.57
CA TYR A 286 3.12 17.76 9.30
C TYR A 286 4.62 17.86 9.03
N ASN A 287 5.14 17.01 8.15
CA ASN A 287 6.57 16.87 7.88
C ASN A 287 7.38 16.67 9.18
N THR A 288 6.78 15.97 10.14
CA THR A 288 7.36 15.69 11.45
C THR A 288 7.38 14.19 11.67
N THR A 289 8.57 13.61 11.77
CA THR A 289 8.77 12.18 11.93
C THR A 289 8.91 11.84 13.41
N ALA A 290 8.03 11.01 13.96
CA ALA A 290 8.24 10.42 15.28
C ALA A 290 9.39 9.42 15.23
N THR A 291 10.33 9.52 16.18
CA THR A 291 11.55 8.70 16.18
C THR A 291 11.69 7.82 17.42
N LYS A 292 11.02 8.17 18.53
CA LYS A 292 11.15 7.41 19.78
C LYS A 292 9.99 7.65 20.76
N LEU A 293 9.46 6.59 21.35
CA LEU A 293 8.52 6.69 22.48
C LEU A 293 9.25 7.05 23.78
N LEU A 294 8.66 7.94 24.57
CA LEU A 294 9.19 8.38 25.85
C LEU A 294 8.56 7.55 26.97
N VAL A 295 9.40 7.01 27.86
CA VAL A 295 8.97 6.13 28.95
C VAL A 295 9.43 6.70 30.29
N ASN A 296 8.56 6.65 31.31
CA ASN A 296 8.88 7.11 32.67
C ASN A 296 9.53 6.01 33.53
N GLU A 297 9.88 6.34 34.78
CA GLU A 297 10.51 5.40 35.73
C GLU A 297 9.63 4.19 36.10
N ASN A 298 8.32 4.25 35.83
CA ASN A 298 7.35 3.17 36.07
C ASN A 298 7.08 2.33 34.81
N ASN A 299 7.86 2.49 33.75
CA ASN A 299 7.67 1.86 32.43
C ASN A 299 6.34 2.23 31.74
N GLU A 300 5.82 3.43 32.00
CA GLU A 300 4.63 3.96 31.32
C GLU A 300 5.05 4.86 30.17
N VAL A 301 4.38 4.75 29.03
CA VAL A 301 4.62 5.61 27.87
C VAL A 301 3.96 6.97 28.12
N VAL A 302 4.76 8.04 28.03
CA VAL A 302 4.40 9.41 28.46
C VAL A 302 4.69 10.46 27.39
N GLY A 303 4.87 10.05 26.14
CA GLY A 303 5.09 10.97 25.04
C GLY A 303 5.93 10.39 23.91
N VAL A 304 6.38 11.29 23.03
CA VAL A 304 7.16 10.95 21.85
C VAL A 304 8.22 12.03 21.57
N GLU A 305 9.38 11.58 21.09
CA GLU A 305 10.39 12.41 20.46
C GLU A 305 10.25 12.33 18.94
N CYS A 306 10.27 13.49 18.29
CA CYS A 306 10.13 13.66 16.85
C CYS A 306 11.26 14.53 16.27
N ARG A 307 11.37 14.49 14.93
CA ARG A 307 12.22 15.35 14.11
C ARG A 307 11.36 16.11 13.10
N ASN A 308 11.49 17.43 13.06
CA ASN A 308 10.88 18.25 12.03
C ASN A 308 11.72 18.22 10.74
N GLU A 309 11.12 18.67 9.63
CA GLU A 309 11.79 18.78 8.33
C GLU A 309 13.07 19.64 8.36
N ASP A 310 13.11 20.66 9.22
CA ASP A 310 14.28 21.52 9.43
C ASP A 310 15.36 20.90 10.35
N GLY A 311 15.18 19.64 10.76
CA GLY A 311 16.09 18.90 11.63
C GLY A 311 15.90 19.17 13.13
N SER A 312 15.05 20.13 13.53
CA SER A 312 14.82 20.45 14.94
C SER A 312 14.14 19.32 15.69
N LYS A 313 14.41 19.24 17.00
CA LYS A 313 13.75 18.30 17.89
C LYS A 313 12.38 18.82 18.30
N LEU A 314 11.38 17.95 18.24
CA LEU A 314 10.11 18.17 18.92
C LEU A 314 9.91 17.08 19.97
N ILE A 315 9.73 17.46 21.23
CA ILE A 315 9.27 16.57 22.30
C ILE A 315 7.79 16.86 22.56
N VAL A 316 6.95 15.84 22.48
CA VAL A 316 5.55 15.93 22.91
C VAL A 316 5.36 15.07 24.13
N ASN A 317 5.22 15.70 25.30
CA ASN A 317 4.80 14.99 26.51
C ASN A 317 3.29 14.77 26.46
N ALA A 318 2.84 13.55 26.73
CA ALA A 318 1.43 13.21 26.71
C ALA A 318 1.08 12.27 27.85
N LYS A 319 -0.19 12.23 28.25
CA LYS A 319 -0.67 11.23 29.20
C LYS A 319 -0.86 9.87 28.54
N SER A 320 -1.18 9.86 27.24
CA SER A 320 -1.23 8.64 26.42
C SER A 320 -0.77 8.91 24.98
N VAL A 321 -0.32 7.84 24.32
CA VAL A 321 0.21 7.83 22.97
C VAL A 321 -0.53 6.78 22.15
N ILE A 322 -1.00 7.17 20.96
CA ILE A 322 -1.58 6.27 19.96
C ILE A 322 -0.61 6.15 18.78
N VAL A 323 -0.16 4.93 18.46
CA VAL A 323 0.66 4.65 17.27
C VAL A 323 -0.26 4.10 16.15
N ALA A 324 -0.39 4.88 15.08
CA ALA A 324 -1.29 4.65 13.95
C ALA A 324 -0.57 4.83 12.60
N THR A 325 0.67 4.35 12.50
CA THR A 325 1.59 4.60 11.36
C THR A 325 1.35 3.68 10.16
N GLY A 326 0.39 2.77 10.23
CA GLY A 326 0.13 1.78 9.18
C GLY A 326 1.06 0.58 9.26
N GLY A 327 1.12 -0.21 8.18
CA GLY A 327 1.92 -1.45 8.14
C GLY A 327 3.43 -1.23 7.95
N PHE A 328 4.03 -2.11 7.19
CA PHE A 328 5.48 -2.23 6.96
C PHE A 328 5.84 -2.59 5.52
N ALA A 329 4.94 -2.39 4.55
CA ALA A 329 5.16 -2.78 3.15
C ALA A 329 6.34 -2.07 2.48
N GLY A 330 6.74 -0.90 2.98
CA GLY A 330 7.95 -0.18 2.57
C GLY A 330 9.23 -0.69 3.24
N ASN A 331 9.14 -1.65 4.17
CA ASN A 331 10.28 -2.21 4.89
C ASN A 331 10.64 -3.59 4.34
N GLU A 332 11.69 -3.64 3.53
CA GLU A 332 12.16 -4.87 2.92
C GLU A 332 12.49 -5.97 3.94
N ALA A 333 13.11 -5.63 5.08
CA ALA A 333 13.50 -6.62 6.08
C ALA A 333 12.26 -7.29 6.72
N MET A 334 11.27 -6.49 7.10
CA MET A 334 10.00 -7.00 7.65
C MET A 334 9.18 -7.75 6.60
N MET A 335 9.20 -7.31 5.33
CA MET A 335 8.55 -8.03 4.24
C MET A 335 9.22 -9.38 3.96
N LYS A 336 10.55 -9.47 4.04
CA LYS A 336 11.30 -10.74 3.94
C LYS A 336 11.04 -11.64 5.14
N GLU A 337 10.82 -11.10 6.33
CA GLU A 337 10.37 -11.85 7.50
C GLU A 337 8.95 -12.42 7.29
N ALA A 338 8.02 -11.61 6.77
CA ALA A 338 6.63 -12.01 6.56
C ALA A 338 6.46 -13.04 5.42
N LEU A 339 7.15 -12.84 4.29
CA LEU A 339 6.97 -13.67 3.09
C LEU A 339 8.02 -14.78 2.94
N GLY A 340 9.19 -14.62 3.56
CA GLY A 340 10.40 -15.35 3.22
C GLY A 340 11.21 -14.67 2.12
N GLU A 341 12.54 -14.73 2.24
CA GLU A 341 13.48 -14.01 1.36
C GLU A 341 13.30 -14.35 -0.12
N GLU A 342 13.16 -15.63 -0.47
CA GLU A 342 13.02 -16.06 -1.86
C GLU A 342 11.69 -15.60 -2.48
N ILE A 343 10.60 -15.58 -1.69
CA ILE A 343 9.27 -15.18 -2.17
C ILE A 343 9.19 -13.67 -2.33
N TYR A 344 9.80 -12.90 -1.43
CA TYR A 344 9.82 -11.44 -1.55
C TYR A 344 10.39 -10.96 -2.91
N GLU A 345 11.43 -11.63 -3.41
CA GLU A 345 12.05 -11.29 -4.71
C GLU A 345 11.17 -11.63 -5.93
N THR A 346 10.17 -12.49 -5.73
CA THR A 346 9.28 -12.94 -6.80
C THR A 346 7.93 -12.24 -6.79
N VAL A 347 7.48 -11.64 -5.70
CA VAL A 347 6.20 -10.91 -5.67
C VAL A 347 6.32 -9.47 -6.17
N SER A 348 5.17 -8.81 -6.33
CA SER A 348 5.09 -7.36 -6.56
C SER A 348 4.49 -6.70 -5.32
N VAL A 349 5.30 -5.91 -4.60
CA VAL A 349 4.85 -5.19 -3.41
C VAL A 349 4.50 -3.75 -3.78
N MET A 350 3.25 -3.35 -3.53
CA MET A 350 2.86 -1.95 -3.59
C MET A 350 3.52 -1.23 -2.40
N GLY A 351 4.21 -0.12 -2.67
CA GLY A 351 4.86 0.66 -1.61
C GLY A 351 3.89 1.02 -0.48
N GLY A 352 4.42 1.22 0.72
CA GLY A 352 3.62 1.57 1.89
C GLY A 352 4.49 2.03 3.05
N SER A 353 3.94 2.03 4.26
CA SER A 353 4.63 2.42 5.49
C SER A 353 5.88 1.58 5.75
N ASP A 354 6.88 2.16 6.43
CA ASP A 354 8.21 1.57 6.68
C ASP A 354 8.32 0.78 8.00
N GLY A 355 7.20 0.59 8.71
CA GLY A 355 7.19 -0.13 9.99
C GLY A 355 7.88 0.61 11.16
N SER A 356 8.30 1.86 11.00
CA SER A 356 8.98 2.64 12.05
C SER A 356 8.17 2.73 13.36
N GLY A 357 6.84 2.86 13.26
CA GLY A 357 5.96 2.81 14.44
C GLY A 357 5.95 1.46 15.16
N LEU A 358 6.10 0.34 14.44
CA LEU A 358 6.23 -0.99 15.05
C LEU A 358 7.53 -1.10 15.83
N GLU A 359 8.64 -0.67 15.23
CA GLU A 359 9.96 -0.68 15.89
C GLU A 359 9.95 0.18 17.17
N MET A 360 9.37 1.38 17.12
CA MET A 360 9.20 2.22 18.31
C MET A 360 8.43 1.51 19.43
N MET A 361 7.39 0.73 19.09
CA MET A 361 6.64 -0.05 20.08
C MET A 361 7.44 -1.25 20.60
N TYR A 362 8.20 -1.93 19.76
CA TYR A 362 9.07 -3.03 20.18
C TYR A 362 10.16 -2.57 21.14
N GLU A 363 10.73 -1.38 20.93
CA GLU A 363 11.75 -0.79 21.82
C GLU A 363 11.24 -0.58 23.26
N VAL A 364 9.93 -0.37 23.44
CA VAL A 364 9.30 -0.23 24.76
C VAL A 364 8.66 -1.52 25.28
N GLY A 365 8.92 -2.65 24.62
CA GLY A 365 8.54 -3.99 25.09
C GLY A 365 7.21 -4.51 24.56
N ALA A 366 6.64 -3.92 23.51
CA ALA A 366 5.45 -4.46 22.86
C ALA A 366 5.71 -5.88 22.35
N GLY A 367 4.70 -6.75 22.49
CA GLY A 367 4.73 -8.08 21.93
C GLY A 367 4.78 -8.02 20.40
N LYS A 368 5.64 -8.86 19.81
CA LYS A 368 5.73 -9.01 18.36
C LYS A 368 4.64 -9.96 17.88
N GLY A 369 3.53 -9.39 17.44
CA GLY A 369 2.47 -10.13 16.76
C GLY A 369 2.90 -10.53 15.34
N GLU A 370 2.01 -11.20 14.62
CA GLU A 370 2.29 -11.66 13.26
C GLU A 370 2.48 -10.49 12.29
N LEU A 371 3.52 -10.56 11.46
CA LEU A 371 3.72 -9.69 10.31
C LEU A 371 3.08 -10.36 9.08
N LEU A 372 2.09 -9.71 8.46
CA LEU A 372 1.30 -10.31 7.39
C LEU A 372 1.22 -9.42 6.15
N SER A 373 1.37 -10.03 4.96
CA SER A 373 1.13 -9.36 3.68
C SER A 373 -0.36 -9.34 3.32
N MET A 374 -0.81 -8.25 2.70
CA MET A 374 -2.16 -8.12 2.15
C MET A 374 -2.14 -8.54 0.68
N ASN A 375 -2.20 -9.85 0.43
CA ASN A 375 -2.23 -10.42 -0.92
C ASN A 375 -3.56 -10.06 -1.60
N HIS A 376 -3.51 -9.42 -2.76
CA HIS A 376 -4.73 -8.97 -3.44
C HIS A 376 -4.47 -8.79 -4.94
N GLY A 377 -4.61 -9.89 -5.68
CA GLY A 377 -4.45 -9.91 -7.13
C GLY A 377 -3.14 -10.52 -7.63
N VAL A 378 -3.07 -10.69 -8.95
CA VAL A 378 -1.92 -11.22 -9.67
C VAL A 378 -1.72 -10.38 -10.93
N GLY A 379 -0.48 -9.97 -11.20
CA GLY A 379 -0.17 -9.13 -12.36
C GLY A 379 1.25 -9.34 -12.88
N PRO A 380 1.57 -8.81 -14.07
CA PRO A 380 2.95 -8.75 -14.55
C PRO A 380 3.74 -7.68 -13.77
N LYS A 381 5.08 -7.73 -13.84
CA LYS A 381 5.92 -6.67 -13.25
C LYS A 381 5.84 -5.35 -14.03
N SER A 382 5.57 -5.41 -15.34
CA SER A 382 5.44 -4.23 -16.18
C SER A 382 4.05 -3.60 -16.08
N GLN A 383 4.01 -2.31 -15.77
CA GLN A 383 2.77 -1.50 -15.77
C GLN A 383 2.33 -1.08 -17.18
N ASP A 384 3.14 -1.36 -18.20
CA ASP A 384 2.81 -1.05 -19.61
C ASP A 384 1.88 -2.12 -20.23
N VAL A 385 1.58 -3.19 -19.51
CA VAL A 385 0.65 -4.25 -19.91
C VAL A 385 -0.70 -3.96 -19.25
N GLN A 386 -1.76 -3.76 -20.05
CA GLN A 386 -3.08 -3.34 -19.54
C GLN A 386 -4.24 -4.23 -20.04
N VAL A 387 -4.00 -4.99 -21.09
CA VAL A 387 -5.01 -5.84 -21.73
C VAL A 387 -4.67 -7.29 -21.51
N ALA A 388 -3.43 -7.69 -21.83
CA ALA A 388 -3.07 -9.10 -21.79
C ALA A 388 -3.16 -9.64 -20.36
N ASP A 389 -2.76 -8.86 -19.35
CA ASP A 389 -2.88 -9.20 -17.94
C ASP A 389 -4.35 -9.41 -17.52
N GLN A 390 -5.26 -8.49 -17.88
CA GLN A 390 -6.67 -8.60 -17.53
C GLN A 390 -7.32 -9.83 -18.14
N LEU A 391 -6.95 -10.15 -19.38
CA LEU A 391 -7.50 -11.30 -20.09
C LEU A 391 -6.90 -12.62 -19.61
N THR A 392 -5.58 -12.71 -19.45
CA THR A 392 -4.93 -13.99 -19.17
C THR A 392 -4.82 -14.27 -17.67
N LEU A 393 -4.55 -13.27 -16.84
CA LEU A 393 -4.31 -13.43 -15.39
C LEU A 393 -5.56 -13.24 -14.53
N ASN A 394 -6.69 -12.84 -15.11
CA ASN A 394 -7.93 -12.70 -14.34
C ASN A 394 -9.15 -13.41 -14.97
N SER A 395 -8.92 -14.33 -15.92
CA SER A 395 -9.96 -15.19 -16.49
C SER A 395 -9.81 -16.65 -16.02
N PRO A 396 -10.89 -17.45 -16.00
CA PRO A 396 -10.82 -18.86 -15.62
C PRO A 396 -10.23 -19.71 -16.75
N VAL A 397 -8.94 -19.54 -17.00
CA VAL A 397 -8.14 -20.28 -17.97
C VAL A 397 -7.24 -21.29 -17.26
N LEU A 398 -6.42 -22.02 -18.04
CA LEU A 398 -5.47 -22.96 -17.48
C LEU A 398 -4.33 -22.23 -16.74
N TRP A 399 -4.28 -22.41 -15.43
CA TRP A 399 -3.17 -22.01 -14.56
C TRP A 399 -2.25 -23.20 -14.26
N VAL A 400 -0.94 -22.98 -14.36
CA VAL A 400 0.08 -23.97 -14.00
C VAL A 400 1.23 -23.35 -13.19
N ASN A 401 1.80 -24.14 -12.30
CA ASN A 401 3.03 -23.78 -11.56
C ASN A 401 4.29 -24.13 -12.36
N ASN A 402 5.47 -23.94 -11.76
CA ASN A 402 6.78 -24.21 -12.38
C ASN A 402 7.03 -25.69 -12.72
N LEU A 403 6.15 -26.60 -12.27
CA LEU A 403 6.20 -28.03 -12.62
C LEU A 403 5.30 -28.37 -13.81
N GLY A 404 4.61 -27.38 -14.41
CA GLY A 404 3.64 -27.59 -15.48
C GLY A 404 2.36 -28.27 -14.99
N GLN A 405 2.06 -28.18 -13.70
CA GLN A 405 0.88 -28.77 -13.05
C GLN A 405 -0.09 -27.68 -12.63
N ARG A 406 -1.39 -27.97 -12.69
CA ARG A 406 -2.40 -27.14 -12.03
C ARG A 406 -2.20 -27.18 -10.51
N PHE A 407 -2.61 -26.12 -9.83
CA PHE A 407 -2.46 -25.99 -8.37
C PHE A 407 -3.70 -25.41 -7.68
N MET A 408 -4.70 -24.96 -8.44
CA MET A 408 -5.95 -24.41 -7.91
C MET A 408 -7.13 -24.69 -8.85
N ALA A 409 -8.34 -24.60 -8.31
CA ALA A 409 -9.57 -24.52 -9.10
C ALA A 409 -9.63 -23.17 -9.84
N ALA A 410 -10.10 -23.16 -11.10
CA ALA A 410 -10.21 -21.91 -11.85
C ALA A 410 -11.35 -20.99 -11.33
N SER A 411 -12.23 -21.51 -10.47
CA SER A 411 -13.25 -20.74 -9.76
C SER A 411 -12.67 -19.87 -8.64
N LEU A 412 -11.42 -20.13 -8.20
CA LEU A 412 -10.78 -19.35 -7.14
C LEU A 412 -10.56 -17.88 -7.54
N LEU A 413 -10.48 -17.60 -8.86
CA LEU A 413 -10.39 -16.24 -9.41
C LEU A 413 -11.62 -15.35 -9.12
N LYS A 414 -12.70 -15.92 -8.58
CA LYS A 414 -13.88 -15.16 -8.13
C LYS A 414 -13.59 -14.28 -6.91
N ASP A 415 -12.49 -14.55 -6.18
CA ASP A 415 -11.97 -13.72 -5.11
C ASP A 415 -10.47 -13.42 -5.31
N THR A 416 -10.10 -12.15 -5.16
CA THR A 416 -8.75 -11.67 -5.44
C THR A 416 -7.73 -12.00 -4.37
N VAL A 417 -8.16 -12.19 -3.13
CA VAL A 417 -7.31 -12.59 -2.00
C VAL A 417 -7.00 -14.08 -2.11
N ASP A 418 -7.99 -14.89 -2.47
CA ASP A 418 -7.84 -16.35 -2.51
C ASP A 418 -6.92 -16.81 -3.65
N TYR A 419 -7.18 -16.40 -4.89
CA TYR A 419 -6.34 -16.85 -6.02
C TYR A 419 -4.91 -16.28 -5.93
N SER A 420 -4.75 -15.06 -5.43
CA SER A 420 -3.43 -14.47 -5.23
C SER A 420 -2.67 -15.21 -4.14
N SER A 421 -3.33 -15.62 -3.05
CA SER A 421 -2.73 -16.45 -2.00
C SER A 421 -2.35 -17.84 -2.52
N ALA A 422 -3.15 -18.44 -3.41
CA ALA A 422 -2.79 -19.69 -4.07
C ALA A 422 -1.53 -19.55 -4.95
N VAL A 423 -1.39 -18.42 -5.66
CA VAL A 423 -0.17 -18.08 -6.43
C VAL A 423 1.03 -17.82 -5.51
N LEU A 424 0.82 -17.13 -4.38
CA LEU A 424 1.87 -16.91 -3.39
C LEU A 424 2.43 -18.25 -2.89
N ALA A 425 1.56 -19.22 -2.61
CA ALA A 425 1.93 -20.56 -2.17
C ALA A 425 2.73 -21.36 -3.22
N GLN A 426 2.74 -20.94 -4.49
CA GLN A 426 3.61 -21.52 -5.53
C GLN A 426 5.02 -20.91 -5.56
N GLY A 427 5.37 -20.05 -4.60
CA GLY A 427 6.63 -19.31 -4.57
C GLY A 427 6.52 -17.90 -5.18
N GLY A 428 5.32 -17.29 -5.11
CA GLY A 428 5.07 -15.91 -5.52
C GLY A 428 4.66 -15.69 -6.97
N PHE A 429 4.69 -16.72 -7.83
CA PHE A 429 4.27 -16.60 -9.23
C PHE A 429 3.76 -17.91 -9.83
N ALA A 430 3.00 -17.79 -10.91
CA ALA A 430 2.48 -18.90 -11.71
C ALA A 430 2.31 -18.48 -13.17
N TYR A 431 1.89 -19.42 -14.02
CA TYR A 431 1.70 -19.19 -15.45
C TYR A 431 0.28 -19.51 -15.90
N THR A 432 -0.26 -18.72 -16.81
CA THR A 432 -1.49 -19.01 -17.54
C THR A 432 -1.18 -19.42 -18.97
N ILE A 433 -1.94 -20.37 -19.53
CA ILE A 433 -1.79 -20.80 -20.93
C ILE A 433 -3.14 -20.69 -21.63
N VAL A 434 -3.16 -19.92 -22.72
CA VAL A 434 -4.35 -19.71 -23.54
C VAL A 434 -4.06 -20.10 -24.99
N ASP A 435 -5.03 -20.70 -25.67
CA ASP A 435 -4.88 -21.12 -27.07
C ASP A 435 -5.35 -20.07 -28.08
N GLN A 436 -5.00 -20.25 -29.35
CA GLN A 436 -5.32 -19.29 -30.40
C GLN A 436 -6.83 -19.08 -30.58
N LYS A 437 -7.62 -20.16 -30.43
CA LYS A 437 -9.08 -20.12 -30.54
C LYS A 437 -9.68 -19.19 -29.50
N THR A 438 -9.20 -19.29 -28.26
CA THR A 438 -9.64 -18.42 -27.16
C THR A 438 -9.24 -16.97 -27.41
N VAL A 439 -7.99 -16.70 -27.81
CA VAL A 439 -7.55 -15.34 -28.17
C VAL A 439 -8.35 -14.75 -29.33
N ASP A 440 -8.62 -15.53 -30.37
CA ASP A 440 -9.42 -15.08 -31.50
C ASP A 440 -10.85 -14.72 -31.06
N GLN A 441 -11.44 -15.48 -30.14
CA GLN A 441 -12.73 -15.15 -29.57
C GLN A 441 -12.67 -13.89 -28.69
N TRP A 442 -11.67 -13.77 -27.81
CA TRP A 442 -11.52 -12.60 -26.94
C TRP A 442 -11.25 -11.31 -27.70
N THR A 443 -10.65 -11.39 -28.89
CA THR A 443 -10.27 -10.22 -29.69
C THR A 443 -11.20 -9.95 -30.88
N ASP A 444 -12.29 -10.71 -31.02
CA ASP A 444 -13.31 -10.49 -32.04
C ASP A 444 -14.26 -9.36 -31.63
N MET A 445 -13.92 -8.13 -32.05
CA MET A 445 -14.74 -6.94 -31.79
C MET A 445 -16.15 -6.97 -32.40
N SER A 446 -16.47 -7.96 -33.25
CA SER A 446 -17.81 -8.11 -33.82
C SER A 446 -18.76 -8.92 -32.94
N GLN A 447 -18.24 -9.65 -31.95
CA GLN A 447 -19.02 -10.42 -30.99
C GLN A 447 -19.38 -9.60 -29.75
N ALA A 448 -20.50 -9.94 -29.12
CA ALA A 448 -20.82 -9.43 -27.78
C ALA A 448 -19.95 -10.14 -26.73
N ASN A 449 -19.60 -9.46 -25.64
CA ASN A 449 -18.79 -9.98 -24.53
C ASN A 449 -17.37 -10.44 -24.96
N THR A 450 -16.64 -9.60 -25.70
CA THR A 450 -15.22 -9.78 -26.06
C THR A 450 -14.36 -8.67 -25.46
N GLY A 451 -13.04 -8.81 -25.38
CA GLY A 451 -12.17 -7.88 -24.65
C GLY A 451 -12.32 -8.04 -23.14
N SER A 452 -12.24 -6.94 -22.40
CA SER A 452 -12.39 -6.93 -20.92
C SER A 452 -13.67 -7.61 -20.44
N TRP A 453 -14.72 -7.63 -21.26
CA TRP A 453 -16.00 -8.30 -20.96
C TRP A 453 -15.93 -9.82 -20.73
N VAL A 454 -14.78 -10.44 -21.00
CA VAL A 454 -14.52 -11.86 -20.75
C VAL A 454 -13.97 -12.11 -19.33
N HIS A 455 -13.48 -11.04 -18.71
CA HIS A 455 -13.09 -11.01 -17.31
C HIS A 455 -14.32 -11.31 -16.44
N TYR A 456 -14.07 -12.04 -15.35
CA TYR A 456 -15.10 -12.48 -14.41
C TYR A 456 -16.06 -11.34 -14.00
N TRP A 457 -15.51 -10.17 -13.71
CA TRP A 457 -16.19 -9.03 -13.10
C TRP A 457 -17.23 -8.41 -14.04
N ASP A 458 -16.94 -8.42 -15.34
CA ASP A 458 -17.87 -7.95 -16.37
C ASP A 458 -18.91 -9.01 -16.75
N ARG A 459 -18.53 -10.31 -16.73
CA ARG A 459 -19.44 -11.41 -17.06
C ARG A 459 -20.62 -11.50 -16.08
N PHE A 460 -20.40 -11.16 -14.82
CA PHE A 460 -21.42 -11.25 -13.79
C PHE A 460 -22.01 -9.89 -13.38
N GLY A 461 -21.69 -8.82 -14.11
CA GLY A 461 -22.41 -7.54 -14.01
C GLY A 461 -22.10 -6.75 -12.74
N ILE A 462 -20.83 -6.67 -12.34
CA ILE A 462 -20.40 -5.77 -11.27
C ILE A 462 -20.53 -4.34 -11.77
N THR A 463 -21.35 -3.55 -11.08
CA THR A 463 -21.62 -2.16 -11.44
C THR A 463 -21.24 -1.21 -10.32
N ASP A 464 -20.79 -0.02 -10.70
CA ASP A 464 -20.56 1.09 -9.82
C ASP A 464 -21.89 1.67 -9.27
N GLU A 465 -21.79 2.75 -8.50
CA GLU A 465 -22.97 3.43 -7.95
C GLU A 465 -23.90 4.03 -9.01
N ASN A 466 -23.46 4.23 -10.25
CA ASN A 466 -24.28 4.72 -11.36
C ASN A 466 -24.97 3.59 -12.12
N GLY A 467 -24.59 2.34 -11.86
CA GLY A 467 -25.03 1.18 -12.63
C GLY A 467 -24.18 0.96 -13.89
N ASP A 468 -23.05 1.67 -14.00
CA ASP A 468 -22.06 1.48 -15.05
C ASP A 468 -21.09 0.36 -14.61
N PRO A 469 -20.60 -0.52 -15.51
CA PRO A 469 -19.66 -1.57 -15.12
C PRO A 469 -18.36 -1.02 -14.51
N THR A 470 -17.81 -1.68 -13.48
CA THR A 470 -16.73 -1.11 -12.63
C THR A 470 -15.32 -1.20 -13.23
N ILE A 471 -15.08 -1.99 -14.27
CA ILE A 471 -13.74 -2.25 -14.83
C ILE A 471 -13.75 -2.09 -16.37
N TYR A 472 -12.59 -1.65 -16.89
CA TYR A 472 -12.20 -1.40 -18.29
C TYR A 472 -13.27 -1.57 -19.38
N HIS A 473 -13.57 -0.49 -20.09
CA HIS A 473 -14.45 -0.51 -21.27
C HIS A 473 -13.65 -0.49 -22.57
N ALA A 474 -13.68 -1.57 -23.33
CA ALA A 474 -13.81 -1.56 -24.80
C ALA A 474 -13.61 -2.97 -25.36
N PRO A 475 -14.12 -3.26 -26.58
CA PRO A 475 -13.57 -4.34 -27.39
C PRO A 475 -12.07 -4.15 -27.49
N VAL A 476 -11.30 -5.18 -27.16
CA VAL A 476 -9.86 -5.15 -27.34
C VAL A 476 -9.56 -5.78 -28.69
N ASP A 477 -8.97 -5.02 -29.60
CA ASP A 477 -8.51 -5.58 -30.85
C ASP A 477 -7.26 -6.46 -30.66
N LYS A 478 -7.07 -7.37 -31.61
CA LYS A 478 -5.96 -8.31 -31.62
C LYS A 478 -4.60 -7.62 -31.68
N GLU A 479 -4.51 -6.42 -32.26
CA GLU A 479 -3.24 -5.69 -32.37
C GLU A 479 -2.77 -5.21 -30.99
N THR A 480 -3.68 -4.68 -30.18
CA THR A 480 -3.42 -4.23 -28.81
C THR A 480 -3.00 -5.41 -27.93
N PHE A 481 -3.73 -6.52 -27.98
CA PHE A 481 -3.37 -7.74 -27.24
C PHE A 481 -1.98 -8.27 -27.63
N LEU A 482 -1.64 -8.25 -28.93
CA LEU A 482 -0.34 -8.68 -29.40
C LEU A 482 0.78 -7.71 -29.00
N ALA A 483 0.52 -6.40 -28.96
CA ALA A 483 1.48 -5.40 -28.48
C ALA A 483 1.84 -5.63 -27.00
N ASP A 484 0.86 -5.93 -26.15
CA ASP A 484 1.11 -6.31 -24.76
C ASP A 484 1.96 -7.58 -24.67
N PHE A 485 1.74 -8.57 -25.55
CA PHE A 485 2.57 -9.77 -25.61
C PHE A 485 4.00 -9.50 -26.09
N GLU A 486 4.23 -8.47 -26.90
CA GLU A 486 5.58 -8.00 -27.20
C GLU A 486 6.28 -7.45 -25.95
N VAL A 487 5.57 -6.65 -25.14
CA VAL A 487 6.08 -6.15 -23.86
C VAL A 487 6.40 -7.32 -22.92
N LEU A 488 5.45 -8.24 -22.71
CA LEU A 488 5.65 -9.43 -21.87
C LEU A 488 6.82 -10.29 -22.35
N THR A 489 7.00 -10.44 -23.67
CA THR A 489 8.13 -11.17 -24.24
C THR A 489 9.46 -10.48 -23.94
N ASN A 490 9.50 -9.14 -24.02
CA ASN A 490 10.69 -8.36 -23.74
C ASN A 490 11.06 -8.36 -22.25
N THR A 491 10.08 -8.40 -21.34
CA THR A 491 10.34 -8.49 -19.89
C THR A 491 10.59 -9.92 -19.41
N GLY A 492 10.32 -10.93 -20.25
CA GLY A 492 10.40 -12.33 -19.87
C GLY A 492 9.18 -12.84 -19.09
N ASP A 493 8.11 -12.05 -19.03
CA ASP A 493 6.87 -12.37 -18.31
C ASP A 493 5.80 -12.98 -19.23
N GLY A 494 6.10 -13.23 -20.49
CA GLY A 494 5.20 -13.97 -21.36
C GLY A 494 5.84 -14.37 -22.68
N LYS A 495 5.17 -15.24 -23.42
CA LYS A 495 5.64 -15.73 -24.71
C LYS A 495 4.51 -16.30 -25.55
N ILE A 496 4.59 -16.09 -26.87
CA ILE A 496 3.76 -16.80 -27.85
C ILE A 496 4.58 -17.93 -28.45
N VAL A 497 4.06 -19.16 -28.43
CA VAL A 497 4.73 -20.36 -28.94
C VAL A 497 3.79 -21.22 -29.78
N ASN A 498 4.30 -22.13 -30.61
CA ASN A 498 3.47 -22.96 -31.47
C ASN A 498 3.11 -24.32 -30.85
N THR A 499 3.93 -24.83 -29.93
CA THR A 499 3.72 -26.15 -29.33
C THR A 499 3.83 -26.14 -27.81
N LEU A 500 3.25 -27.16 -27.16
CA LEU A 500 3.34 -27.32 -25.70
C LEU A 500 4.77 -27.64 -25.23
N GLU A 501 5.62 -28.22 -26.07
CA GLU A 501 7.05 -28.38 -25.77
C GLU A 501 7.77 -27.03 -25.67
N GLU A 502 7.44 -26.09 -26.56
CA GLU A 502 7.98 -24.74 -26.50
C GLU A 502 7.43 -23.97 -25.28
N ALA A 503 6.17 -24.21 -24.90
CA ALA A 503 5.57 -23.68 -23.68
C ALA A 503 6.27 -24.22 -22.42
N ALA A 504 6.48 -25.54 -22.36
CA ALA A 504 7.18 -26.19 -21.26
C ALA A 504 8.63 -25.68 -21.15
N ALA A 505 9.32 -25.48 -22.28
CA ALA A 505 10.66 -24.92 -22.29
C ALA A 505 10.70 -23.46 -21.79
N PHE A 506 9.65 -22.66 -22.01
CA PHE A 506 9.54 -21.31 -21.46
C PHE A 506 9.27 -21.32 -19.95
N ILE A 507 8.38 -22.19 -19.49
CA ILE A 507 8.05 -22.36 -18.06
C ILE A 507 9.23 -22.97 -17.30
N GLY A 508 10.06 -23.77 -17.96
CA GLY A 508 11.14 -24.55 -17.34
C GLY A 508 10.66 -25.87 -16.74
N CYS A 509 9.55 -26.42 -17.24
CA CYS A 509 8.95 -27.66 -16.74
C CYS A 509 9.12 -28.85 -17.70
N ASP A 510 8.73 -30.04 -17.25
CA ASP A 510 8.70 -31.23 -18.10
C ASP A 510 7.56 -31.16 -19.13
N ALA A 511 7.88 -31.43 -20.39
CA ALA A 511 6.93 -31.29 -21.50
C ALA A 511 5.80 -32.32 -21.47
N GLU A 512 6.09 -33.56 -21.04
CA GLU A 512 5.07 -34.61 -20.98
C GLU A 512 4.10 -34.37 -19.81
N THR A 513 4.61 -33.84 -18.70
CA THR A 513 3.80 -33.37 -17.57
C THR A 513 2.85 -32.27 -18.01
N LEU A 514 3.35 -31.23 -18.69
CA LEU A 514 2.49 -30.13 -19.16
C LEU A 514 1.42 -30.61 -20.15
N LYS A 515 1.77 -31.50 -21.10
CA LYS A 515 0.80 -32.08 -22.03
C LYS A 515 -0.29 -32.86 -21.32
N ALA A 516 0.07 -33.65 -20.30
CA ALA A 516 -0.90 -34.39 -19.51
C ALA A 516 -1.84 -33.44 -18.75
N THR A 517 -1.29 -32.36 -18.16
CA THR A 517 -2.07 -31.31 -17.50
C THR A 517 -3.06 -30.64 -18.46
N VAL A 518 -2.60 -30.21 -19.65
CA VAL A 518 -3.45 -29.57 -20.67
C VAL A 518 -4.55 -30.52 -21.13
N ALA A 519 -4.23 -31.80 -21.37
CA ALA A 519 -5.22 -32.80 -21.78
C ALA A 519 -6.29 -33.04 -20.71
N ALA A 520 -5.89 -33.17 -19.43
CA ALA A 520 -6.81 -33.35 -18.31
C ALA A 520 -7.72 -32.12 -18.12
N TYR A 521 -7.15 -30.91 -18.19
CA TYR A 521 -7.90 -29.67 -18.13
C TYR A 521 -8.94 -29.54 -19.26
N ASN A 522 -8.54 -29.81 -20.50
CA ASN A 522 -9.47 -29.80 -21.64
C ASN A 522 -10.59 -30.83 -21.48
N GLN A 523 -10.28 -32.00 -20.93
CA GLN A 523 -11.30 -32.98 -20.62
C GLN A 523 -12.28 -32.46 -19.57
N ALA A 524 -11.80 -31.84 -18.49
CA ALA A 524 -12.65 -31.24 -17.48
C ALA A 524 -13.57 -30.15 -18.05
N VAL A 525 -13.05 -29.28 -18.92
CA VAL A 525 -13.83 -28.23 -19.61
C VAL A 525 -14.92 -28.83 -20.49
N ASN A 526 -14.60 -29.89 -21.25
CA ASN A 526 -15.55 -30.56 -22.14
C ASN A 526 -16.61 -31.35 -21.37
N ASP A 527 -16.21 -32.03 -20.30
CA ASP A 527 -17.10 -32.84 -19.45
C ASP A 527 -17.92 -31.97 -18.48
N LYS A 528 -17.59 -30.68 -18.35
CA LYS A 528 -18.16 -29.75 -17.36
C LYS A 528 -18.02 -30.25 -15.92
N TYR A 529 -16.94 -30.99 -15.67
CA TYR A 529 -16.63 -31.58 -14.37
C TYR A 529 -15.12 -31.72 -14.22
N ASP A 530 -14.57 -31.11 -13.18
CA ASP A 530 -13.15 -31.16 -12.87
C ASP A 530 -12.87 -32.12 -11.70
N PRO A 531 -12.44 -33.37 -11.96
CA PRO A 531 -12.16 -34.32 -10.89
C PRO A 531 -10.89 -34.01 -10.11
N GLU A 532 -10.07 -33.06 -10.58
CA GLU A 532 -8.78 -32.72 -9.96
C GLU A 532 -8.97 -31.66 -8.86
N PHE A 533 -9.69 -30.57 -9.17
CA PHE A 533 -9.89 -29.45 -8.24
C PHE A 533 -11.35 -29.09 -7.98
N TYR A 534 -12.31 -29.83 -8.54
CA TYR A 534 -13.75 -29.57 -8.37
C TYR A 534 -14.16 -28.14 -8.75
N THR A 535 -13.48 -27.58 -9.76
CA THR A 535 -13.82 -26.27 -10.33
C THR A 535 -15.30 -26.20 -10.71
N ASP A 536 -15.95 -25.10 -10.34
CA ASP A 536 -17.35 -24.85 -10.66
C ASP A 536 -17.62 -24.93 -12.17
N GLU A 537 -18.77 -25.49 -12.55
CA GLU A 537 -19.15 -25.69 -13.95
C GLU A 537 -19.14 -24.38 -14.77
N ASP A 538 -19.53 -23.26 -14.15
CA ASP A 538 -19.57 -21.94 -14.77
C ASP A 538 -18.18 -21.38 -15.11
N SER A 539 -17.14 -21.92 -14.47
CA SER A 539 -15.73 -21.56 -14.59
C SER A 539 -15.00 -22.44 -15.61
N LEU A 540 -15.58 -23.58 -15.99
CA LEU A 540 -15.03 -24.52 -16.98
C LEU A 540 -15.39 -24.11 -18.42
N ILE A 541 -14.87 -22.97 -18.89
CA ILE A 541 -15.30 -22.34 -20.15
C ILE A 541 -14.29 -22.54 -21.28
N TRP A 542 -13.02 -22.26 -20.98
CA TRP A 542 -11.98 -22.05 -21.99
C TRP A 542 -11.10 -23.28 -22.11
N THR A 543 -11.13 -23.93 -23.26
CA THR A 543 -10.19 -25.00 -23.61
C THR A 543 -8.83 -24.41 -23.99
N CYS A 544 -7.77 -25.23 -23.92
CA CYS A 544 -6.44 -24.93 -24.41
C CYS A 544 -6.00 -26.06 -25.37
N GLU A 545 -6.51 -26.08 -26.60
CA GLU A 545 -6.42 -27.22 -27.52
C GLU A 545 -5.41 -27.04 -28.66
N THR A 546 -5.39 -25.86 -29.28
CA THR A 546 -4.64 -25.64 -30.53
C THR A 546 -3.79 -24.38 -30.50
N GLY A 547 -2.48 -24.56 -30.70
CA GLY A 547 -1.54 -23.47 -30.82
C GLY A 547 -1.81 -22.55 -32.02
N PRO A 548 -1.23 -21.33 -32.05
CA PRO A 548 -0.29 -20.78 -31.07
C PRO A 548 -0.84 -20.69 -29.63
N TYR A 549 0.04 -20.91 -28.66
CA TYR A 549 -0.23 -20.79 -27.23
C TYR A 549 0.38 -19.50 -26.70
N TYR A 550 -0.38 -18.83 -25.85
CA TYR A 550 -0.07 -17.57 -25.22
C TYR A 550 0.19 -17.84 -23.74
N ILE A 551 1.45 -17.77 -23.32
CA ILE A 551 1.84 -17.96 -21.92
C ILE A 551 2.06 -16.60 -21.27
N THR A 552 1.43 -16.36 -20.13
CA THR A 552 1.67 -15.18 -19.29
C THR A 552 2.13 -15.64 -17.92
N LYS A 553 3.17 -15.01 -17.38
CA LYS A 553 3.66 -15.18 -16.03
C LYS A 553 3.04 -14.11 -15.14
N GLY A 554 2.29 -14.54 -14.14
CA GLY A 554 1.66 -13.65 -13.15
C GLY A 554 2.38 -13.75 -11.82
N TYR A 555 2.64 -12.60 -11.21
CA TYR A 555 3.23 -12.46 -9.89
C TYR A 555 2.15 -12.06 -8.89
N ASN A 556 2.18 -12.66 -7.70
CA ASN A 556 1.33 -12.23 -6.60
C ASN A 556 1.55 -10.73 -6.33
N ALA A 557 0.46 -9.99 -6.19
CA ALA A 557 0.47 -8.58 -5.84
C ALA A 557 0.13 -8.42 -4.35
N VAL A 558 1.03 -7.76 -3.62
CA VAL A 558 0.86 -7.39 -2.22
C VAL A 558 0.44 -5.92 -2.17
N LEU A 559 -0.81 -5.67 -1.78
CA LEU A 559 -1.41 -4.33 -1.70
C LEU A 559 -0.85 -3.51 -0.52
N GLY A 560 -0.32 -4.19 0.48
CA GLY A 560 0.23 -3.57 1.68
C GLY A 560 0.53 -4.64 2.70
N SER A 561 0.66 -4.24 3.96
CA SER A 561 0.82 -5.17 5.05
C SER A 561 0.08 -4.71 6.30
N LEU A 562 -0.14 -5.67 7.19
CA LEU A 562 -0.81 -5.47 8.46
C LEU A 562 -0.13 -6.30 9.55
N GLY A 563 -0.41 -5.95 10.80
CA GLY A 563 0.13 -6.64 11.96
C GLY A 563 1.41 -6.02 12.49
N GLY A 564 2.01 -6.72 13.46
CA GLY A 564 3.22 -6.33 14.16
C GLY A 564 3.06 -6.24 15.67
N VAL A 565 1.98 -5.63 16.19
CA VAL A 565 1.73 -5.61 17.64
C VAL A 565 0.42 -6.26 18.03
N ASP A 566 0.38 -6.84 19.22
CA ASP A 566 -0.85 -7.34 19.85
C ASP A 566 -1.49 -6.26 20.71
N VAL A 567 -2.83 -6.24 20.72
CA VAL A 567 -3.62 -5.30 21.52
C VAL A 567 -4.78 -5.98 22.24
N THR A 568 -5.27 -5.34 23.29
CA THR A 568 -6.57 -5.64 23.88
C THR A 568 -7.70 -5.17 22.95
N ASN A 569 -8.94 -5.56 23.25
CA ASN A 569 -10.12 -5.05 22.53
C ASN A 569 -10.42 -3.55 22.78
N GLU A 570 -9.67 -2.90 23.67
CA GLU A 570 -9.67 -1.45 23.90
C GLU A 570 -8.49 -0.74 23.21
N MET A 571 -7.78 -1.47 22.33
CA MET A 571 -6.61 -1.01 21.55
C MET A 571 -5.35 -0.71 22.38
N GLN A 572 -5.29 -1.19 23.62
CA GLN A 572 -4.09 -1.07 24.46
C GLN A 572 -3.03 -2.07 24.01
N VAL A 573 -1.81 -1.59 23.78
CA VAL A 573 -0.69 -2.47 23.38
C VAL A 573 -0.31 -3.38 24.54
N VAL A 574 -0.04 -4.65 24.23
CA VAL A 574 0.39 -5.63 25.23
C VAL A 574 1.81 -6.14 24.95
N THR A 575 2.48 -6.64 25.99
CA THR A 575 3.75 -7.37 25.88
C THR A 575 3.53 -8.80 25.37
N GLU A 576 4.62 -9.54 25.08
CA GLU A 576 4.57 -10.98 24.75
C GLU A 576 3.94 -11.86 25.84
N HIS A 577 3.75 -11.31 27.05
CA HIS A 577 3.10 -12.00 28.18
C HIS A 577 1.65 -11.54 28.40
N ASN A 578 1.06 -10.80 27.45
CA ASN A 578 -0.27 -10.21 27.55
C ASN A 578 -0.44 -9.23 28.72
N GLU A 579 0.64 -8.52 29.08
CA GLU A 579 0.59 -7.44 30.06
C GLU A 579 0.42 -6.10 29.34
N ILE A 580 -0.49 -5.25 29.81
CA ILE A 580 -0.76 -3.94 29.19
C ILE A 580 0.44 -3.00 29.39
N ILE A 581 0.91 -2.40 28.30
CA ILE A 581 1.86 -1.28 28.33
C ILE A 581 1.06 -0.01 28.56
N LYS A 582 1.15 0.52 29.78
CA LYS A 582 0.36 1.67 30.18
C LYS A 582 0.68 2.91 29.36
N GLY A 583 -0.38 3.62 28.97
CA GLY A 583 -0.28 4.85 28.17
C GLY A 583 -0.05 4.60 26.68
N LEU A 584 0.04 3.35 26.22
CA LEU A 584 0.31 3.02 24.81
C LEU A 584 -0.87 2.31 24.15
N TYR A 585 -1.29 2.84 23.02
CA TYR A 585 -2.36 2.31 22.18
C TYR A 585 -1.88 2.15 20.73
N SER A 586 -2.48 1.22 19.98
CA SER A 586 -2.21 1.07 18.54
C SER A 586 -3.43 0.61 17.76
N THR A 587 -3.49 0.95 16.48
CA THR A 587 -4.71 0.83 15.66
C THR A 587 -4.38 0.57 14.19
N GLY A 588 -5.38 0.08 13.43
CA GLY A 588 -5.28 -0.15 12.00
C GLY A 588 -4.23 -1.19 11.66
N ASN A 589 -3.48 -0.96 10.59
CA ASN A 589 -2.54 -1.95 10.07
C ASN A 589 -1.32 -2.20 10.97
N ASN A 590 -1.15 -1.50 12.09
CA ASN A 590 -0.14 -1.88 13.08
C ASN A 590 -0.53 -3.16 13.87
N VAL A 591 -1.83 -3.48 13.93
CA VAL A 591 -2.38 -4.45 14.88
C VAL A 591 -2.54 -5.83 14.26
N SER A 592 -2.15 -6.84 15.01
CA SER A 592 -2.23 -8.26 14.67
C SER A 592 -3.54 -8.89 15.18
N GLY A 593 -3.88 -10.07 14.63
CA GLY A 593 -4.93 -10.92 15.18
C GLY A 593 -6.33 -10.74 14.59
N LEU A 594 -6.54 -9.80 13.66
CA LEU A 594 -7.76 -9.78 12.83
C LEU A 594 -7.64 -10.75 11.64
N SER A 595 -6.50 -10.71 10.95
CA SER A 595 -6.10 -11.71 9.96
C SER A 595 -4.93 -12.49 10.55
N VAL A 596 -4.88 -13.81 10.29
CA VAL A 596 -3.79 -14.67 10.72
C VAL A 596 -3.45 -15.64 9.60
N ALA A 597 -2.15 -15.87 9.36
CA ALA A 597 -1.58 -16.68 8.28
C ALA A 597 -1.86 -16.21 6.83
N ALA A 598 -3.02 -15.63 6.56
CA ALA A 598 -3.37 -15.00 5.28
C ALA A 598 -4.31 -13.82 5.52
N TYR A 599 -4.28 -12.85 4.60
CA TYR A 599 -5.26 -11.77 4.60
C TYR A 599 -6.66 -12.36 4.42
N VAL A 600 -7.63 -11.87 5.19
CA VAL A 600 -9.01 -12.37 5.13
C VAL A 600 -9.73 -11.86 3.88
N ASN A 601 -10.43 -12.74 3.19
CA ASN A 601 -11.23 -12.46 1.99
C ASN A 601 -12.61 -11.86 2.36
N VAL A 602 -12.61 -10.76 3.12
CA VAL A 602 -13.85 -10.02 3.47
C VAL A 602 -13.70 -8.56 3.05
N GLU A 603 -14.61 -8.09 2.18
CA GLU A 603 -14.56 -6.75 1.59
C GLU A 603 -14.52 -5.64 2.63
N GLY A 604 -13.57 -4.72 2.47
CA GLY A 604 -13.46 -3.54 3.33
C GLY A 604 -12.92 -3.80 4.74
N THR A 605 -12.43 -5.01 5.03
CA THR A 605 -11.84 -5.33 6.34
C THR A 605 -10.71 -4.37 6.73
N GLY A 606 -9.76 -4.11 5.81
CA GLY A 606 -8.59 -3.27 6.12
C GLY A 606 -8.98 -1.86 6.57
N LEU A 607 -9.74 -1.14 5.73
CA LEU A 607 -10.19 0.21 6.07
C LEU A 607 -11.20 0.21 7.22
N GLY A 608 -12.12 -0.75 7.26
CA GLY A 608 -13.12 -0.84 8.30
C GLY A 608 -12.52 -1.05 9.67
N PHE A 609 -11.52 -1.91 9.76
CA PHE A 609 -10.77 -2.08 11.00
C PHE A 609 -9.96 -0.82 11.32
N ALA A 610 -9.29 -0.19 10.36
CA ALA A 610 -8.54 1.05 10.60
C ALA A 610 -9.42 2.17 11.20
N LEU A 611 -10.55 2.49 10.57
CA LEU A 611 -11.45 3.55 11.05
C LEU A 611 -12.08 3.19 12.40
N THR A 612 -12.52 1.93 12.56
CA THR A 612 -13.19 1.48 13.79
C THR A 612 -12.23 1.40 14.96
N SER A 613 -11.08 0.75 14.80
CA SER A 613 -10.06 0.69 15.85
C SER A 613 -9.50 2.08 16.16
N GLY A 614 -9.41 2.98 15.18
CA GLY A 614 -8.99 4.37 15.39
C GLY A 614 -9.94 5.10 16.32
N ARG A 615 -11.24 5.09 15.99
CA ARG A 615 -12.30 5.68 16.84
C ARG A 615 -12.26 5.11 18.26
N LEU A 616 -12.15 3.80 18.41
CA LEU A 616 -12.09 3.15 19.73
C LEU A 616 -10.81 3.52 20.51
N ALA A 617 -9.64 3.52 19.85
CA ALA A 617 -8.38 3.90 20.47
C ALA A 617 -8.40 5.36 20.96
N GLY A 618 -8.96 6.27 20.16
CA GLY A 618 -9.11 7.68 20.53
C GLY A 618 -9.92 7.87 21.81
N ALA A 619 -11.08 7.22 21.88
CA ALA A 619 -11.93 7.26 23.09
C ALA A 619 -11.24 6.65 24.32
N SER A 620 -10.61 5.48 24.18
CA SER A 620 -9.92 4.80 25.28
C SER A 620 -8.71 5.61 25.80
N ALA A 621 -7.91 6.16 24.89
CA ALA A 621 -6.76 6.98 25.23
C ALA A 621 -7.16 8.28 25.93
N ALA A 622 -8.23 8.93 25.47
CA ALA A 622 -8.79 10.12 26.12
C ALA A 622 -9.33 9.82 27.52
N GLU A 623 -9.98 8.67 27.74
CA GLU A 623 -10.42 8.25 29.07
C GLU A 623 -9.23 8.00 30.01
N TYR A 624 -8.18 7.34 29.53
CA TYR A 624 -6.95 7.15 30.30
C TYR A 624 -6.28 8.48 30.69
N ALA A 625 -6.42 9.51 29.86
CA ALA A 625 -5.82 10.82 30.08
C ALA A 625 -6.60 11.72 31.09
N LYS A 626 -7.77 11.30 31.56
CA LYS A 626 -8.55 12.04 32.58
C LYS A 626 -7.98 11.81 33.98
#